data_AF-A0A914FU32-F1
#
_entry.id   AF-A0A914FU32-F1
#
_cell.length_a   1.000
_cell.length_b   1.000
_cell.length_c   1.000
_cell.angle_alpha   90.00
_cell.angle_beta   90.00
_cell.angle_gamma   90.00
#
_symmetry.space_group_name_H-M   'P 1'
#
loop_
_entity.id
_entity.type
_entity.pdbx_description
1 polymer ?
#
loop_
_entity_poly.entity_id
_entity_poly.type
_entity_poly.pdbx_seq_one_letter_code
_entity_poly.pdbx_strand_id
1 'polypeptide(L)'
;MKNKIVIPQSEIYLPFYQKYLKESGSGFLVKSGLTFADFIVSEFLITLRQHAPDIMEKYPDLLQYLDRMKAIPQLKEYYSTRKEEFNNKCAYDNRK
;
A
#
# COMPACT_ATOMS: atom_id res chain seq x y z
N MET A 1 -4.76 -4.13 -18.60
CA MET A 1 -5.12 -3.35 -17.39
C MET A 1 -3.89 -2.69 -16.77
N LYS A 2 -2.84 -3.45 -16.39
CA LYS A 2 -1.59 -2.93 -15.79
C LYS A 2 -0.98 -1.72 -16.54
N ASN A 3 -0.68 -1.87 -17.84
CA ASN A 3 0.00 -0.82 -18.62
C ASN A 3 -0.89 0.34 -19.06
N LYS A 4 -2.22 0.17 -19.02
CA LYS A 4 -3.17 1.21 -19.47
C LYS A 4 -3.70 2.06 -18.31
N ILE A 5 -3.68 1.52 -17.09
CA ILE A 5 -4.30 2.13 -15.91
C ILE A 5 -3.31 2.11 -14.74
N VAL A 6 -2.88 0.94 -14.28
CA VAL A 6 -2.09 0.86 -13.02
C VAL A 6 -0.80 1.68 -13.07
N ILE A 7 -0.02 1.58 -14.15
CA ILE A 7 1.23 2.34 -14.31
C ILE A 7 0.98 3.86 -14.31
N PRO A 8 0.17 4.43 -15.23
CA PRO A 8 -0.03 5.89 -15.27
C PRO A 8 -0.67 6.44 -13.99
N GLN A 9 -1.62 5.72 -13.39
CA GLN A 9 -2.20 6.16 -12.12
C GLN A 9 -1.18 6.10 -10.97
N SER A 10 -0.33 5.08 -10.91
CA SER A 10 0.69 4.98 -9.86
C SER A 10 1.71 6.10 -9.93
N GLU A 11 2.13 6.48 -11.14
CA GLU A 11 3.05 7.61 -11.36
C GLU A 11 2.45 8.96 -10.93
N ILE A 12 1.11 9.08 -10.95
CA ILE A 12 0.41 10.26 -10.44
C ILE A 12 0.28 10.22 -8.92
N TYR A 13 -0.18 9.09 -8.34
CA TYR A 13 -0.60 9.04 -6.94
C TYR A 13 0.53 8.75 -5.94
N LEU A 14 1.50 7.89 -6.29
CA LEU A 14 2.57 7.51 -5.35
C LEU A 14 3.45 8.69 -4.91
N PRO A 15 3.79 9.67 -5.77
CA PRO A 15 4.52 10.86 -5.34
C PRO A 15 3.80 11.70 -4.28
N PHE A 16 2.46 11.71 -4.27
CA PHE A 16 1.71 12.42 -3.23
C PHE A 16 1.90 11.76 -1.87
N TYR A 17 1.88 10.42 -1.79
CA TYR A 17 2.13 9.72 -0.52
C TYR A 17 3.55 9.97 -0.01
N GLN A 18 4.57 9.96 -0.88
CA GLN A 18 5.93 10.34 -0.48
C GLN A 18 5.99 11.78 0.05
N LYS A 19 5.33 12.72 -0.65
CA LYS A 19 5.25 14.11 -0.21
C LYS A 19 4.64 14.21 1.19
N TYR A 20 3.49 13.57 1.42
CA TYR A 20 2.82 13.60 2.72
C TYR A 20 3.64 12.96 3.83
N LEU A 21 4.32 11.83 3.58
CA LEU A 21 5.22 11.20 4.54
C LEU A 21 6.41 12.09 4.89
N LYS A 22 6.95 12.82 3.92
CA LYS A 22 8.05 13.76 4.15
C LYS A 22 7.59 15.00 4.93
N GLU A 23 6.44 15.55 4.58
CA GLU A 23 5.89 16.76 5.22
C GLU A 23 5.36 16.50 6.63
N SER A 24 4.85 15.28 6.91
CA SER A 24 4.32 14.95 8.22
C SER A 24 5.39 14.93 9.32
N GLY A 25 6.60 14.45 8.99
CA GLY A 25 7.70 14.23 9.94
C GLY A 25 7.41 13.21 11.06
N SER A 26 6.20 12.62 11.08
CA SER A 26 5.73 11.71 12.13
C SER A 26 6.06 10.23 11.83
N GLY A 27 6.50 9.95 10.61
CA GLY A 27 6.58 8.59 10.08
C GLY A 27 5.24 8.01 9.61
N PHE A 28 4.15 8.78 9.68
CA PHE A 28 2.82 8.45 9.17
C PHE A 28 2.39 9.51 8.15
N LEU A 29 1.25 9.33 7.47
CA LEU A 29 0.82 10.25 6.41
C LEU A 29 0.50 11.65 6.92
N VAL A 30 0.17 11.81 8.20
CA VAL A 30 -0.17 13.10 8.80
C VAL A 30 0.63 13.38 10.06
N LYS A 31 0.81 14.67 10.38
CA LYS A 31 1.64 15.12 11.49
C LYS A 31 1.19 14.61 12.86
N SER A 32 -0.10 14.32 13.03
CA SER A 32 -0.68 13.79 14.28
C SER A 32 -0.31 12.33 14.55
N GLY A 33 0.39 11.65 13.65
CA GLY A 33 0.79 10.25 13.78
C GLY A 33 -0.16 9.30 13.05
N LEU A 34 -0.31 8.08 13.58
CA LEU A 34 -1.10 7.01 12.97
C LEU A 34 -2.58 7.38 12.90
N THR A 35 -3.16 7.30 11.70
CA THR A 35 -4.58 7.57 11.46
C THR A 35 -5.20 6.51 10.56
N PHE A 36 -6.52 6.60 10.35
CA PHE A 36 -7.21 5.68 9.46
C PHE A 36 -6.70 5.75 8.00
N ALA A 37 -6.20 6.92 7.56
CA ALA A 37 -5.62 7.09 6.24
C ALA A 37 -4.42 6.15 6.01
N ASP A 38 -3.63 5.91 7.06
CA ASP A 38 -2.46 5.04 6.98
C ASP A 38 -2.84 3.58 6.67
N PHE A 39 -3.95 3.10 7.25
CA PHE A 39 -4.45 1.74 6.97
C PHE A 39 -4.94 1.61 5.52
N ILE A 40 -5.67 2.59 5.00
CA ILE A 40 -6.17 2.57 3.62
C ILE A 40 -5.01 2.57 2.62
N VAL A 41 -4.05 3.48 2.80
CA VAL A 41 -2.90 3.58 1.89
C VAL A 41 -2.00 2.37 2.02
N SER A 42 -1.74 1.86 3.23
CA SER A 42 -0.89 0.67 3.40
C SER A 42 -1.50 -0.57 2.75
N GLU A 43 -2.81 -0.80 2.86
CA GLU A 43 -3.45 -1.94 2.20
C GLU A 43 -3.39 -1.82 0.67
N PHE A 44 -3.61 -0.61 0.13
CA PHE A 44 -3.44 -0.33 -1.29
C PHE A 44 -2.00 -0.63 -1.75
N LEU A 45 -0.99 -0.15 -1.02
CA LEU A 45 0.42 -0.38 -1.35
C LEU A 45 0.83 -1.85 -1.21
N ILE A 46 0.26 -2.60 -0.27
CA ILE A 46 0.46 -4.06 -0.16
C ILE A 46 -0.07 -4.75 -1.41
N THR A 47 -1.28 -4.41 -1.84
CA THR A 47 -1.90 -4.94 -3.07
C THR A 47 -1.07 -4.58 -4.29
N LEU A 48 -0.60 -3.34 -4.38
CA LEU A 48 0.24 -2.87 -5.48
C LEU A 48 1.57 -3.62 -5.52
N ARG A 49 2.20 -3.89 -4.37
CA ARG A 49 3.43 -4.69 -4.28
C ARG A 49 3.22 -6.13 -4.76
N GLN A 50 2.07 -6.72 -4.49
CA GLN A 50 1.75 -8.10 -4.93
C GLN A 50 1.52 -8.20 -6.44
N HIS A 51 0.87 -7.20 -7.06
CA HIS A 51 0.46 -7.28 -8.47
C HIS A 51 1.34 -6.47 -9.44
N ALA A 52 2.08 -5.49 -8.94
CA ALA A 52 2.98 -4.61 -9.70
C ALA A 52 4.25 -4.26 -8.89
N PRO A 53 5.06 -5.27 -8.52
CA PRO A 53 6.28 -5.07 -7.71
C PRO A 53 7.28 -4.11 -8.37
N ASP A 54 7.36 -4.15 -9.71
CA ASP A 54 8.17 -3.27 -10.56
C ASP A 54 7.89 -1.77 -10.37
N ILE A 55 6.65 -1.43 -10.01
CA ILE A 55 6.29 -0.05 -9.68
C ILE A 55 6.80 0.29 -8.29
N MET A 56 6.55 -0.58 -7.31
CA MET A 56 6.90 -0.34 -5.90
C MET A 56 8.40 -0.27 -5.65
N GLU A 57 9.21 -0.97 -6.42
CA GLU A 57 10.69 -0.91 -6.34
C GLU A 57 11.24 0.49 -6.60
N LYS A 58 10.51 1.34 -7.34
CA LYS A 58 10.88 2.75 -7.58
C LYS A 58 10.66 3.66 -6.37
N TYR A 59 9.96 3.17 -5.34
CA TYR A 59 9.51 3.97 -4.19
C TYR A 59 9.97 3.33 -2.85
N PRO A 60 11.28 3.32 -2.55
CA PRO A 60 11.82 2.69 -1.34
C PRO A 60 11.28 3.30 -0.04
N ASP A 61 10.95 4.60 -0.03
CA ASP A 61 10.34 5.26 1.13
C ASP A 61 8.97 4.67 1.48
N LEU A 62 8.19 4.30 0.47
CA LEU A 62 6.89 3.67 0.65
C LEU A 62 7.02 2.22 1.15
N LEU A 63 8.08 1.52 0.75
CA LEU A 63 8.41 0.21 1.31
C LEU A 63 8.78 0.31 2.79
N GLN A 64 9.61 1.29 3.17
CA GLN A 64 9.94 1.52 4.58
C GLN A 64 8.71 1.92 5.41
N TYR A 65 7.81 2.72 4.83
CA TYR A 65 6.52 3.04 5.45
C TYR A 65 5.66 1.78 5.68
N LEU A 66 5.60 0.87 4.71
CA LEU A 66 4.90 -0.41 4.89
C LEU A 66 5.52 -1.28 5.99
N ASP A 67 6.85 -1.33 6.08
CA ASP A 67 7.54 -2.08 7.12
C ASP A 67 7.23 -1.50 8.52
N ARG A 68 7.14 -0.16 8.62
CA ARG A 68 6.69 0.52 9.84
C ARG A 68 5.26 0.14 10.22
N MET A 69 4.34 0.10 9.25
CA MET A 69 2.96 -0.34 9.50
C MET A 69 2.89 -1.78 9.99
N LYS A 70 3.67 -2.69 9.39
CA LYS A 70 3.74 -4.11 9.80
C LYS A 70 4.41 -4.31 11.16
N ALA A 71 5.23 -3.37 11.61
CA ALA A 71 5.87 -3.42 12.92
C ALA A 71 4.92 -3.07 14.08
N ILE A 72 3.74 -2.51 13.81
CA ILE A 72 2.73 -2.21 14.84
C ILE A 72 2.24 -3.55 15.43
N PRO A 73 2.37 -3.78 16.75
CA PRO A 73 2.11 -5.09 17.36
C PRO A 73 0.74 -5.68 17.03
N GLN A 74 -0.31 -4.85 17.10
CA GLN A 74 -1.69 -5.26 16.80
C GLN A 74 -1.87 -5.63 15.32
N LEU A 75 -1.20 -4.91 14.42
CA LEU A 75 -1.24 -5.23 13.00
C LEU A 75 -0.44 -6.49 12.69
N LYS A 76 0.70 -6.70 13.35
CA LYS A 76 1.51 -7.91 13.18
C LYS A 76 0.70 -9.17 13.50
N GLU A 77 -0.06 -9.14 14.58
CA GLU A 77 -0.98 -10.22 14.95
C GLU A 77 -2.08 -10.40 13.90
N TYR A 78 -2.71 -9.31 13.45
CA TYR A 78 -3.71 -9.34 12.38
C TYR A 78 -3.16 -9.96 11.08
N TYR A 79 -1.98 -9.54 10.62
CA TYR A 79 -1.36 -10.09 9.42
C TYR A 79 -1.01 -11.57 9.54
N SER A 80 -0.71 -12.07 10.75
CA SER A 80 -0.42 -13.50 10.97
C SER A 80 -1.65 -14.39 10.94
N THR A 81 -2.83 -13.83 11.22
CA THR A 81 -4.10 -14.57 11.33
C THR A 81 -5.03 -14.35 10.14
N ARG A 82 -4.87 -13.23 9.42
CA ARG A 82 -5.72 -12.91 8.26
C ARG A 82 -5.52 -13.94 7.16
N LYS A 83 -6.63 -14.43 6.61
CA LYS A 83 -6.60 -15.26 5.40
C LYS A 83 -6.37 -14.34 4.21
N GLU A 84 -5.41 -14.65 3.35
CA GLU A 84 -5.27 -13.96 2.07
C GLU A 84 -6.36 -14.44 1.11
N GLU A 85 -7.49 -13.74 1.08
CA GLU A 85 -8.62 -14.13 0.22
C GLU A 85 -8.35 -13.89 -1.28
N PHE A 86 -7.37 -13.05 -1.63
CA PHE A 86 -7.10 -12.63 -3.02
C PHE A 86 -6.23 -13.60 -3.84
N ASN A 87 -5.75 -14.71 -3.25
CA ASN A 87 -5.11 -15.80 -4.01
C ASN A 87 -6.13 -16.68 -4.76
N ASN A 88 -7.42 -16.49 -4.50
CA ASN A 88 -8.48 -17.04 -5.34
C ASN A 88 -8.66 -16.10 -6.53
N LYS A 89 -8.16 -16.53 -7.69
CA LYS A 89 -8.33 -15.92 -9.03
C LYS A 89 -9.42 -14.85 -9.04
N CYS A 90 -9.05 -13.60 -9.29
CA CYS A 90 -9.96 -12.46 -9.48
C CYS A 90 -11.35 -12.94 -9.93
N ALA A 91 -12.33 -12.93 -9.02
CA ALA A 91 -13.73 -13.26 -9.31
C ALA A 91 -14.39 -12.26 -10.29
N TYR A 92 -13.59 -11.41 -10.93
CA TYR A 92 -13.98 -10.51 -12.01
C TYR A 92 -14.01 -11.20 -13.39
N ASP A 93 -13.44 -12.39 -13.53
CA ASP A 93 -13.37 -13.13 -14.81
C ASP A 93 -14.67 -13.92 -15.15
N ASN A 94 -15.69 -13.89 -14.28
CA ASN A 94 -16.93 -14.65 -14.46
C ASN A 94 -18.20 -13.80 -14.63
N ARG A 95 -18.08 -12.51 -14.96
CA ARG A 95 -19.23 -11.73 -15.45
C ARG A 95 -19.20 -11.69 -16.97
N LYS A 96 -19.72 -12.77 -17.59
CA LYS A 96 -20.32 -12.70 -18.92
C LYS A 96 -21.70 -12.06 -18.83
#